data_AF-A0A8T5UTA4-F1
#
_entry.id   AF-A0A8T5UTA4-F1
#
_cell.length_a   1.000
_cell.length_b   1.000
_cell.length_c   1.000
_cell.angle_alpha   90.00
_cell.angle_beta   90.00
_cell.angle_gamma   90.00
#
_symmetry.space_group_name_H-M   'P 1'
#
loop_
_entity.id
_entity.type
_entity.pdbx_description
1 polymer ?
#
loop_
_entity_poly.entity_id
_entity_poly.type
_entity_poly.pdbx_seq_one_letter_code
_entity_poly.pdbx_strand_id
1 'polypeptide(L)'
;MNTKINNILEISRLAGIAIGIFLAIYWGNNPIQQFSIITAFAVIFIAGLTGIESIFFGESASEQSGYTGGRGYQRQSGANNLALAITAILVYLLGWGYFAQLAIMSVLIIFLALSGTNHAYSAIKEGNRSIKNMSRPIMTIVFLVILLFFMLNSIYYPLT
;
A
#
# COMPACT_ATOMS: atom_id res chain seq x y z
N MET A 1 3.30 -1.07 24.25
CA MET A 1 2.03 -1.56 23.67
C MET A 1 1.92 -1.19 22.19
N ASN A 2 2.11 0.08 21.83
CA ASN A 2 2.01 0.59 20.46
C ASN A 2 2.92 -0.12 19.45
N THR A 3 4.16 -0.47 19.82
CA THR A 3 5.07 -1.27 18.99
C THR A 3 4.50 -2.64 18.60
N LYS A 4 3.77 -3.31 19.51
CA LYS A 4 3.12 -4.59 19.22
C LYS A 4 1.98 -4.39 18.22
N ILE A 5 1.20 -3.32 18.37
CA ILE A 5 0.11 -2.96 17.45
C ILE A 5 0.67 -2.67 16.06
N ASN A 6 1.75 -1.89 15.95
CA ASN A 6 2.41 -1.61 14.66
C ASN A 6 2.86 -2.89 13.95
N ASN A 7 3.42 -3.85 14.69
CA ASN A 7 3.80 -5.14 14.11
C ASN A 7 2.58 -5.94 13.65
N ILE A 8 1.47 -5.93 14.40
CA ILE A 8 0.21 -6.58 14.00
C ILE A 8 -0.34 -5.92 12.72
N LEU A 9 -0.36 -4.59 12.65
CA LEU A 9 -0.79 -3.86 11.46
C LEU A 9 0.09 -4.21 10.26
N GLU A 10 1.41 -4.30 10.46
CA GLU A 10 2.36 -4.67 9.42
C GLU A 10 2.13 -6.09 8.90
N ILE A 11 1.97 -7.07 9.78
CA ILE A 11 1.62 -8.45 9.40
C ILE A 11 0.27 -8.47 8.68
N SER A 12 -0.70 -7.71 9.16
CA SER A 12 -2.04 -7.62 8.56
C SER A 12 -1.98 -7.04 7.14
N ARG A 13 -1.09 -6.08 6.87
CA ARG A 13 -0.85 -5.57 5.52
C ARG A 13 -0.39 -6.68 4.59
N LEU A 14 0.60 -7.47 5.02
CA LEU A 14 1.15 -8.57 4.21
C LEU A 14 0.13 -9.68 4.00
N ALA A 15 -0.57 -10.09 5.07
CA ALA A 15 -1.61 -11.11 5.01
C ALA A 15 -2.77 -10.68 4.10
N GLY A 16 -3.20 -9.42 4.19
CA GLY A 16 -4.24 -8.87 3.33
C GLY A 16 -3.87 -8.91 1.84
N ILE A 17 -2.62 -8.56 1.49
CA ILE A 17 -2.13 -8.70 0.12
C ILE A 17 -2.11 -10.16 -0.33
N ALA A 18 -1.59 -11.07 0.50
CA ALA A 18 -1.53 -12.48 0.17
C ALA A 18 -2.93 -13.07 -0.07
N ILE A 19 -3.89 -12.73 0.79
CA ILE A 19 -5.31 -13.10 0.61
C ILE A 19 -5.84 -12.48 -0.68
N GLY A 20 -5.58 -11.20 -0.95
CA GLY A 20 -5.99 -10.52 -2.18
C GLY A 20 -5.48 -11.20 -3.45
N ILE A 21 -4.21 -11.63 -3.46
CA ILE A 21 -3.61 -12.39 -4.57
C ILE A 21 -4.33 -13.73 -4.74
N PHE A 22 -4.51 -14.48 -3.64
CA PHE A 22 -5.18 -15.77 -3.66
C PHE A 22 -6.61 -15.64 -4.22
N LEU A 23 -7.39 -14.67 -3.72
CA LEU A 23 -8.75 -14.43 -4.19
C LEU A 23 -8.80 -13.94 -5.62
N ALA A 24 -7.85 -13.08 -6.04
CA ALA A 24 -7.76 -12.65 -7.42
C ALA A 24 -7.57 -13.87 -8.34
N ILE A 25 -6.61 -14.75 -8.04
CA ILE A 25 -6.35 -15.93 -8.88
C ILE A 25 -7.49 -16.95 -8.82
N TYR A 26 -8.06 -17.18 -7.63
CA TYR A 26 -9.06 -18.24 -7.42
C TYR A 26 -10.47 -17.86 -7.89
N TRP A 27 -10.87 -16.59 -7.75
CA TRP A 27 -12.21 -16.11 -8.11
C TRP A 27 -12.25 -15.17 -9.32
N GLY A 28 -11.14 -14.55 -9.71
CA GLY A 28 -11.09 -13.68 -10.87
C GLY A 28 -11.05 -14.48 -12.16
N ASN A 29 -12.18 -14.50 -12.89
CA ASN A 29 -12.34 -15.29 -14.11
C ASN A 29 -11.59 -14.70 -15.32
N ASN A 30 -11.21 -13.44 -15.26
CA ASN A 30 -10.44 -12.75 -16.29
C ASN A 30 -9.51 -11.69 -15.67
N PRO A 31 -8.52 -11.18 -16.41
CA PRO A 31 -7.55 -10.20 -15.88
C PRO A 31 -8.17 -8.93 -15.29
N ILE A 32 -9.32 -8.47 -15.82
CA ILE A 32 -10.03 -7.29 -15.28
C ILE A 32 -10.61 -7.61 -13.89
N GLN A 33 -11.25 -8.77 -13.72
CA GLN A 33 -11.76 -9.20 -12.42
C GLN A 33 -10.64 -9.44 -11.42
N GLN A 34 -9.54 -10.07 -11.84
CA GLN A 34 -8.34 -10.28 -11.01
C GLN A 34 -7.76 -8.95 -10.54
N PHE A 35 -7.62 -7.98 -11.46
CA PHE A 35 -7.17 -6.63 -11.15
C PHE A 35 -8.12 -5.90 -10.19
N SER A 36 -9.42 -6.03 -10.40
CA SER A 36 -10.44 -5.46 -9.51
C SER A 36 -10.30 -6.04 -8.10
N ILE A 37 -10.12 -7.35 -7.93
CA ILE A 37 -9.95 -7.95 -6.59
C ILE A 37 -8.65 -7.47 -5.93
N ILE A 38 -7.51 -7.57 -6.62
CA ILE A 38 -6.23 -7.16 -6.02
C ILE A 38 -6.20 -5.66 -5.70
N THR A 39 -6.87 -4.81 -6.49
CA THR A 39 -6.94 -3.37 -6.23
C THR A 39 -7.67 -3.07 -4.92
N ALA A 40 -8.78 -3.76 -4.64
CA ALA A 40 -9.51 -3.61 -3.39
C ALA A 40 -8.61 -3.95 -2.20
N PHE A 41 -8.00 -5.13 -2.24
CA PHE A 41 -7.15 -5.61 -1.15
C PHE A 41 -5.88 -4.77 -1.00
N ALA A 42 -5.22 -4.42 -2.10
CA ALA A 42 -3.99 -3.66 -2.05
C ALA A 42 -4.18 -2.29 -1.44
N VAL A 43 -5.21 -1.56 -1.87
CA VAL A 43 -5.42 -0.20 -1.40
C VAL A 43 -5.94 -0.20 0.05
N ILE A 44 -6.89 -1.08 0.39
CA ILE A 44 -7.45 -1.15 1.74
C ILE A 44 -6.39 -1.59 2.75
N PHE A 45 -5.64 -2.65 2.45
CA PHE A 45 -4.67 -3.15 3.42
C PHE A 45 -3.41 -2.29 3.44
N ILE A 46 -2.80 -1.96 2.29
CA ILE A 46 -1.57 -1.15 2.30
C ILE A 46 -1.88 0.28 2.73
N ALA A 47 -2.71 1.01 1.98
CA ALA A 47 -2.95 2.42 2.28
C ALA A 47 -3.82 2.58 3.53
N GLY A 48 -4.91 1.81 3.67
CA GLY A 48 -5.82 1.95 4.81
C GLY A 48 -5.14 1.66 6.16
N LEU A 49 -4.46 0.52 6.29
CA LEU A 49 -3.77 0.19 7.55
C LEU A 49 -2.55 1.09 7.80
N THR A 50 -1.82 1.52 6.76
CA THR A 50 -0.77 2.53 6.94
C THR A 50 -1.35 3.86 7.41
N GLY A 51 -2.51 4.27 6.89
CA GLY A 51 -3.20 5.47 7.32
C GLY A 51 -3.59 5.42 8.80
N ILE A 52 -4.18 4.30 9.23
CA ILE A 52 -4.51 4.05 10.65
C ILE A 52 -3.24 4.05 11.50
N GLU A 53 -2.19 3.33 11.09
CA GLU A 53 -0.89 3.28 11.79
C GLU A 53 -0.33 4.70 11.98
N SER A 54 -0.26 5.50 10.92
CA SER A 54 0.33 6.85 10.98
C SER A 54 -0.50 7.85 11.78
N ILE A 55 -1.83 7.75 11.79
CA ILE A 55 -2.69 8.66 12.55
C ILE A 55 -2.64 8.37 14.05
N PHE A 56 -2.74 7.09 14.43
CA PHE A 56 -2.91 6.70 15.83
C PHE A 56 -1.63 6.21 16.51
N PHE A 57 -0.67 5.67 15.74
CA PHE A 57 0.54 5.01 16.23
C PHE A 57 1.82 5.48 15.52
N GLY A 58 1.77 6.65 14.88
CA GLY A 58 2.84 7.15 14.01
C GLY A 58 4.15 7.45 14.74
N GLU A 59 4.10 7.82 16.02
CA GLU A 59 5.30 8.07 16.83
C GLU A 59 6.12 6.79 17.01
N SER A 60 5.51 5.71 17.50
CA SER A 60 6.18 4.41 17.61
C SER A 60 6.56 3.81 16.26
N ALA A 61 5.82 4.11 15.18
CA ALA A 61 6.16 3.65 13.83
C ALA A 61 7.40 4.39 13.28
N SER A 62 7.54 5.68 13.60
CA SER A 62 8.71 6.51 13.25
C SER A 62 9.95 5.99 13.94
N GLU A 63 9.86 5.76 15.26
CA GLU A 63 10.96 5.23 16.07
C GLU A 63 11.47 3.89 15.54
N GLN A 64 10.57 2.94 15.24
CA GLN A 64 10.95 1.66 14.64
C GLN A 64 11.65 1.82 13.29
N SER A 65 11.29 2.85 12.53
CA SER A 65 11.86 3.16 11.22
C SER A 65 13.08 4.08 11.30
N GLY A 66 13.57 4.40 12.51
CA GLY A 66 14.73 5.26 12.73
C GLY A 66 14.51 6.75 12.42
N TYR A 67 13.27 7.18 12.21
CA TYR A 67 12.93 8.59 12.06
C TYR A 67 12.63 9.21 13.43
N THR A 68 13.19 10.39 13.69
CA THR A 68 12.96 11.15 14.92
C THR A 68 12.07 12.37 14.65
N GLY A 69 10.96 12.48 15.37
CA GLY A 69 10.05 13.63 15.31
C GLY A 69 9.08 13.65 14.12
N GLY A 70 8.14 14.62 14.13
CA GLY A 70 7.25 14.88 12.99
C GLY A 70 5.82 14.32 13.09
N ARG A 71 5.16 14.40 14.26
CA ARG A 71 3.78 13.92 14.46
C ARG A 71 2.75 14.59 13.52
N GLY A 72 2.95 15.86 13.16
CA GLY A 72 2.09 16.55 12.21
C GLY A 72 2.14 15.93 10.81
N TYR A 73 3.35 15.71 10.30
CA TYR A 73 3.58 15.07 9.00
C TYR A 73 3.05 13.63 8.98
N GLN A 74 3.33 12.84 10.02
CA GLN A 74 2.80 11.48 10.18
C GLN A 74 1.27 11.45 10.04
N ARG A 75 0.56 12.32 10.76
CA ARG A 75 -0.90 12.40 10.70
C ARG A 75 -1.40 12.83 9.32
N GLN A 76 -0.75 13.80 8.69
CA GLN A 76 -1.14 14.27 7.36
C GLN A 76 -0.94 13.19 6.29
N SER A 77 0.23 12.55 6.26
CA SER A 77 0.52 11.43 5.36
C SER A 77 -0.41 10.25 5.61
N GLY A 78 -0.69 9.94 6.88
CA GLY A 78 -1.66 8.94 7.28
C GLY A 78 -3.08 9.24 6.80
N ALA A 79 -3.53 10.50 6.94
CA ALA A 79 -4.83 10.94 6.45
C ALA A 79 -4.94 10.81 4.92
N ASN A 80 -3.87 11.13 4.19
CA ASN A 80 -3.84 10.93 2.73
C ASN A 80 -3.99 9.45 2.35
N ASN A 81 -3.25 8.56 3.01
CA ASN A 81 -3.37 7.12 2.78
C ASN A 81 -4.75 6.57 3.14
N LEU A 82 -5.35 7.06 4.23
CA LEU A 82 -6.70 6.68 4.62
C LEU A 82 -7.75 7.20 3.62
N ALA A 83 -7.58 8.43 3.11
CA ALA A 83 -8.44 8.99 2.07
C ALA A 83 -8.39 8.16 0.78
N LEU A 84 -7.21 7.68 0.38
CA LEU A 84 -7.07 6.77 -0.76
C LEU A 84 -7.84 5.46 -0.54
N ALA A 85 -7.74 4.86 0.66
CA ALA A 85 -8.48 3.65 1.01
C ALA A 85 -10.00 3.85 1.04
N ILE A 86 -10.48 4.96 1.61
CA ILE A 86 -11.91 5.31 1.61
C ILE A 86 -12.40 5.51 0.16
N THR A 87 -11.62 6.21 -0.67
CA THR A 87 -11.96 6.42 -2.08
C THR A 87 -12.03 5.10 -2.84
N ALA A 88 -11.13 4.16 -2.56
CA ALA A 88 -11.20 2.81 -3.13
C ALA A 88 -12.50 2.12 -2.73
N ILE A 89 -12.85 2.11 -1.44
CA ILE A 89 -14.12 1.54 -0.96
C ILE A 89 -15.31 2.16 -1.69
N LEU A 90 -15.34 3.48 -1.87
CA LEU A 90 -16.39 4.16 -2.64
C LEU A 90 -16.43 3.73 -4.10
N VAL A 91 -15.27 3.61 -4.77
CA VAL A 91 -15.18 3.11 -6.15
C VAL A 91 -15.83 1.74 -6.30
N TYR A 92 -15.63 0.83 -5.33
CA TYR A 92 -16.25 -0.50 -5.35
C TYR A 92 -17.75 -0.44 -5.06
N LEU A 93 -18.15 0.23 -3.97
CA LEU A 93 -19.54 0.25 -3.52
C LEU A 93 -20.46 0.99 -4.49
N LEU A 94 -19.95 2.04 -5.14
CA LEU A 94 -20.70 2.87 -6.09
C LEU A 94 -20.51 2.46 -7.55
N GLY A 95 -19.68 1.44 -7.81
CA GLY A 95 -19.48 0.92 -9.16
C GLY A 95 -18.86 1.91 -10.15
N TRP A 96 -17.90 2.75 -9.74
CA TRP A 96 -17.26 3.75 -10.61
C TRP A 96 -16.43 3.14 -11.76
N GLY A 97 -16.23 1.83 -11.74
CA GLY A 97 -15.72 1.06 -12.86
C GLY A 97 -14.20 1.00 -12.97
N TYR A 98 -13.76 0.36 -14.05
CA TYR A 98 -12.37 -0.07 -14.25
C TYR A 98 -11.35 1.08 -14.27
N PHE A 99 -11.64 2.17 -14.96
CA PHE A 99 -10.72 3.31 -15.05
C PHE A 99 -10.50 4.02 -13.71
N ALA A 100 -11.52 4.06 -12.84
CA ALA A 100 -11.36 4.59 -11.49
C ALA A 100 -10.44 3.69 -10.63
N GLN A 101 -10.58 2.37 -10.77
CA GLN A 101 -9.67 1.40 -10.12
C GLN A 101 -8.23 1.54 -10.62
N LEU A 102 -8.03 1.72 -11.94
CA LEU A 102 -6.70 1.99 -12.51
C LEU A 102 -6.08 3.26 -11.93
N ALA A 103 -6.85 4.34 -11.81
CA ALA A 103 -6.35 5.59 -11.24
C ALA A 103 -5.92 5.41 -9.77
N ILE A 104 -6.74 4.74 -8.95
CA ILE A 104 -6.42 4.47 -7.55
C ILE A 104 -5.19 3.58 -7.40
N MET A 105 -5.10 2.48 -8.17
CA MET A 105 -3.93 1.62 -8.15
C MET A 105 -2.67 2.39 -8.59
N SER A 106 -2.78 3.25 -9.60
CA SER A 106 -1.68 4.10 -10.06
C SER A 106 -1.18 5.01 -8.93
N VAL A 107 -2.08 5.66 -8.20
CA VAL A 107 -1.71 6.49 -7.04
C VAL A 107 -0.99 5.66 -5.97
N LEU A 108 -1.48 4.44 -5.67
CA LEU A 108 -0.82 3.54 -4.71
C LEU A 108 0.59 3.14 -5.19
N ILE A 109 0.74 2.72 -6.44
CA ILE A 109 2.01 2.31 -7.04
C ILE A 109 3.02 3.46 -7.02
N ILE A 110 2.60 4.66 -7.45
CA ILE A 110 3.44 5.86 -7.44
C ILE A 110 3.84 6.21 -6.00
N PHE A 111 2.90 6.19 -5.07
CA PHE A 111 3.18 6.43 -3.65
C PHE A 111 4.20 5.44 -3.09
N LEU A 112 4.04 4.14 -3.36
CA LEU A 112 4.96 3.11 -2.92
C LEU A 112 6.36 3.33 -3.51
N ALA A 113 6.46 3.60 -4.80
CA ALA A 113 7.73 3.88 -5.46
C ALA A 113 8.45 5.09 -4.81
N LEU A 114 7.74 6.22 -4.65
CA LEU A 114 8.28 7.41 -4.01
C LEU A 114 8.66 7.17 -2.55
N SER A 115 7.85 6.42 -1.80
CA SER A 115 8.16 6.05 -0.41
C SER A 115 9.40 5.17 -0.32
N GLY A 116 9.51 4.14 -1.16
CA GLY A 116 10.68 3.27 -1.24
C GLY A 116 11.95 4.07 -1.58
N THR A 117 11.87 4.99 -2.55
CA THR A 117 12.96 5.91 -2.88
C THR A 117 13.34 6.80 -1.69
N ASN A 118 12.36 7.34 -0.96
CA ASN A 118 12.62 8.16 0.22
C ASN A 118 13.36 7.37 1.32
N HIS A 119 12.95 6.12 1.58
CA HIS A 119 13.64 5.26 2.54
C HIS A 119 15.06 4.87 2.08
N ALA A 120 15.24 4.60 0.79
CA ALA A 120 16.56 4.33 0.21
C ALA A 120 17.48 5.56 0.32
N TYR A 121 16.95 6.75 0.02
CA TYR A 121 17.66 8.02 0.20
C TYR A 121 18.10 8.19 1.66
N SER A 122 17.18 8.01 2.62
CA SER A 122 17.49 8.12 4.06
C SER A 122 18.57 7.12 4.49
N ALA A 123 18.55 5.89 3.97
CA ALA A 123 19.58 4.89 4.28
C ALA A 123 20.97 5.25 3.74
N ILE A 124 21.03 5.84 2.54
CA ILE A 124 22.29 6.13 1.82
C ILE A 124 22.86 7.49 2.24
N LYS A 125 22.02 8.52 2.35
CA LYS A 125 22.44 9.91 2.56
C LYS A 125 22.36 10.36 4.01
N GLU A 126 21.37 9.88 4.76
CA GLU A 126 21.12 10.29 6.14
C GLU A 126 21.62 9.26 7.16
N GLY A 127 22.07 8.09 6.69
CA GLY A 127 22.61 7.01 7.52
C GLY A 127 21.56 6.23 8.30
N ASN A 128 20.27 6.41 8.03
CA ASN A 128 19.20 5.65 8.69
C ASN A 128 19.16 4.20 8.17
N ARG A 129 19.94 3.33 8.81
CA ARG A 129 20.03 1.90 8.45
C ARG A 129 19.24 1.00 9.40
N SER A 130 18.19 1.54 10.03
CA SER A 130 17.28 0.69 10.80
C SER A 130 16.69 -0.41 9.89
N ILE A 131 16.49 -1.61 10.45
CA ILE A 131 16.00 -2.78 9.68
C ILE A 131 14.68 -2.43 8.96
N LYS A 132 13.78 -1.72 9.65
CA LYS A 132 12.50 -1.31 9.08
C LYS A 132 12.65 -0.24 8.00
N ASN A 133 13.63 0.66 8.08
CA ASN A 133 13.92 1.59 6.99
C ASN A 133 14.45 0.84 5.75
N MET A 134 15.40 -0.08 5.95
CA MET A 134 16.02 -0.84 4.87
C MET A 134 15.08 -1.87 4.21
N SER A 135 14.08 -2.37 4.93
CA SER A 135 13.09 -3.30 4.36
C SER A 135 12.13 -2.59 3.40
N ARG A 136 11.90 -1.28 3.54
CA ARG A 136 10.92 -0.52 2.75
C ARG A 136 11.23 -0.49 1.25
N PRO A 137 12.46 -0.20 0.79
CA PRO A 137 12.80 -0.30 -0.63
C PRO A 137 12.60 -1.71 -1.19
N ILE A 138 13.00 -2.74 -0.44
CA ILE A 138 12.88 -4.14 -0.87
C ILE A 138 11.42 -4.53 -1.04
N MET A 139 10.59 -4.28 -0.02
CA MET A 139 9.17 -4.58 -0.06
C MET A 139 8.44 -3.75 -1.11
N THR A 140 8.88 -2.52 -1.35
CA THR A 140 8.36 -1.68 -2.44
C THR A 140 8.56 -2.37 -3.78
N ILE A 141 9.78 -2.85 -4.08
CA ILE A 141 10.06 -3.57 -5.34
C ILE A 141 9.15 -4.80 -5.48
N VAL A 142 9.01 -5.60 -4.42
CA VAL A 142 8.13 -6.79 -4.42
C VAL A 142 6.68 -6.40 -4.74
N PHE A 143 6.14 -5.38 -4.07
CA PHE A 143 4.78 -4.93 -4.34
C PHE A 143 4.63 -4.33 -5.73
N LEU A 144 5.59 -3.55 -6.22
CA LEU A 144 5.54 -2.99 -7.57
C LEU A 144 5.45 -4.09 -8.62
N VAL A 145 6.28 -5.13 -8.52
CA VAL A 145 6.24 -6.27 -9.45
C VAL A 145 4.87 -6.95 -9.44
N ILE A 146 4.34 -7.25 -8.25
CA ILE A 146 3.04 -7.93 -8.10
C ILE A 146 1.90 -7.06 -8.64
N LEU A 147 1.82 -5.80 -8.22
CA LEU A 147 0.71 -4.92 -8.57
C LEU A 147 0.74 -4.51 -10.04
N LEU A 148 1.93 -4.24 -10.60
CA LEU A 148 2.08 -3.97 -12.04
C LEU A 148 1.75 -5.20 -12.87
N PHE A 149 2.07 -6.41 -12.41
CA PHE A 149 1.66 -7.63 -13.11
C PHE A 149 0.13 -7.67 -13.30
N PHE A 150 -0.66 -7.52 -12.24
CA PHE A 150 -2.12 -7.54 -12.38
C PHE A 150 -2.65 -6.34 -13.19
N MET A 151 -2.09 -5.15 -12.98
CA MET A 151 -2.51 -3.94 -13.68
C MET A 151 -2.27 -4.05 -15.19
N LEU A 152 -1.06 -4.40 -15.61
CA LEU A 152 -0.70 -4.52 -17.02
C LEU A 152 -1.47 -5.64 -17.71
N ASN A 153 -1.64 -6.80 -17.06
CA ASN A 153 -2.46 -7.88 -17.63
C ASN A 153 -3.91 -7.44 -17.85
N SER A 154 -4.47 -6.60 -16.97
CA SER A 154 -5.81 -6.05 -17.19
C SER A 154 -5.90 -5.04 -18.33
N ILE A 155 -4.86 -4.22 -18.53
CA ILE A 155 -4.82 -3.18 -19.59
C ILE A 155 -4.72 -3.81 -20.97
N TYR A 156 -3.88 -4.84 -21.11
CA TYR A 156 -3.70 -5.54 -22.39
C TYR A 156 -4.76 -6.61 -22.66
N TYR A 157 -5.69 -6.83 -21.73
CA TYR A 157 -6.81 -7.73 -21.95
C TYR A 157 -7.87 -7.03 -22.84
N PRO A 158 -8.27 -7.65 -23.96
CA PRO A 158 -9.24 -7.04 -24.86
C PRO A 158 -10.58 -6.83 -24.14
N LEU A 159 -11.06 -5.58 -24.15
CA LEU A 159 -12.40 -5.21 -23.69
C LEU A 159 -13.40 -5.65 -24.79
N THR A 160 -13.71 -6.94 -24.84
CA THR A 160 -14.80 -7.48 -25.68
C THR A 160 -16.14 -7.34 -24.98
#